data_AF-A0A497HSX0-F1
#
_entry.id   AF-A0A497HSX0-F1
#
_cell.length_a   1.000
_cell.length_b   1.000
_cell.length_c   1.000
_cell.angle_alpha   90.00
_cell.angle_beta   90.00
_cell.angle_gamma   90.00
#
_symmetry.space_group_name_H-M   'P 1'
#
loop_
_entity.id
_entity.type
_entity.pdbx_description
1 polymer ?
#
loop_
_entity_poly.entity_id
_entity_poly.type
_entity_poly.pdbx_seq_one_letter_code
_entity_poly.pdbx_strand_id
1 'polypeptide(L)'
;MEISFTKAFSPAHISLGFVPHINEKEPLKTGSRGFGICLSEGATAEVGRGKGILEYTLNGRRGDREFLGGFIKRVEAKLGRELPEKNPGFESLKVRTVLSFPLSQGYGMSASSLLSIALAIYAFLEREKILSMGSKVDSLKFQERMREGFFSPETGKDVSKIFRILVESVHEYEVEMLWGLGDV
;
A
#
# COMPACT_ATOMS: atom_id res chain seq x y z
N MET A 1 -20.02 3.96 -16.69
CA MET A 1 -18.79 4.55 -16.12
C MET A 1 -17.74 3.46 -16.06
N GLU A 2 -16.64 3.65 -16.77
CA GLU A 2 -15.48 2.77 -16.69
C GLU A 2 -14.87 2.89 -15.28
N ILE A 3 -14.69 1.76 -14.59
CA ILE A 3 -14.08 1.76 -13.25
C ILE A 3 -12.59 1.98 -13.47
N SER A 4 -12.12 3.21 -13.24
CA SER A 4 -10.71 3.53 -13.30
C SER A 4 -9.99 2.97 -12.07
N PHE A 5 -9.08 2.03 -12.29
CA PHE A 5 -8.18 1.52 -11.26
C PHE A 5 -6.86 2.30 -11.28
N THR A 6 -6.27 2.47 -10.12
CA THR A 6 -4.84 2.79 -9.97
C THR A 6 -4.09 1.52 -9.67
N LYS A 7 -2.84 1.45 -10.10
CA LYS A 7 -2.02 0.24 -10.02
C LYS A 7 -0.66 0.58 -9.42
N ALA A 8 -0.18 -0.26 -8.53
CA ALA A 8 1.17 -0.16 -7.99
C ALA A 8 1.83 -1.54 -7.88
N PHE A 9 3.15 -1.54 -7.96
CA PHE A 9 4.00 -2.72 -7.90
C PHE A 9 4.96 -2.60 -6.72
N SER A 10 5.23 -3.71 -6.05
CA SER A 10 6.31 -3.85 -5.08
C SER A 10 7.07 -5.15 -5.36
N PRO A 11 8.40 -5.11 -5.52
CA PRO A 11 9.18 -6.29 -5.86
C PRO A 11 9.16 -7.33 -4.73
N ALA A 12 9.34 -8.60 -5.08
CA ALA A 12 9.70 -9.62 -4.11
C ALA A 12 11.09 -9.33 -3.54
N HIS A 13 11.29 -9.69 -2.28
CA HIS A 13 12.56 -9.52 -1.58
C HIS A 13 13.04 -10.85 -1.02
N ILE A 14 14.30 -11.19 -1.29
CA ILE A 14 14.98 -12.36 -0.70
C ILE A 14 16.08 -11.84 0.21
N SER A 15 15.97 -12.12 1.51
CA SER A 15 17.06 -11.90 2.46
C SER A 15 18.17 -12.91 2.23
N LEU A 16 19.39 -12.44 1.97
CA LEU A 16 20.57 -13.29 1.81
C LEU A 16 21.32 -13.49 3.13
N GLY A 17 21.32 -12.46 3.97
CA GLY A 17 21.85 -12.52 5.33
C GLY A 17 21.11 -11.52 6.21
N PHE A 18 20.71 -11.96 7.40
CA PHE A 18 20.02 -11.10 8.35
C PHE A 18 20.27 -11.53 9.80
N VAL A 19 20.20 -10.55 10.70
CA VAL A 19 20.19 -10.72 12.15
C VAL A 19 18.87 -10.17 12.65
N PRO A 20 17.97 -11.02 13.18
CA PRO A 20 16.72 -10.55 13.76
C PRO A 20 17.01 -9.72 15.01
N HIS A 21 16.29 -8.62 15.17
CA HIS A 21 16.25 -7.80 16.37
C HIS A 21 14.83 -7.83 16.93
N ILE A 22 14.65 -8.58 18.02
CA ILE A 22 13.34 -8.75 18.67
C ILE A 22 13.29 -7.83 19.88
N ASN A 23 12.25 -6.99 19.97
CA ASN A 23 12.03 -6.11 21.10
C ASN A 23 10.63 -6.35 21.70
N GLU A 24 10.57 -7.18 22.76
CA GLU A 24 9.32 -7.55 23.44
C GLU A 24 8.62 -6.37 24.12
N LYS A 25 9.37 -5.38 24.58
CA LYS A 25 8.82 -4.21 25.30
C LYS A 25 8.26 -3.17 24.34
N GLU A 26 8.90 -3.02 23.19
CA GLU A 26 8.51 -2.08 22.15
C GLU A 26 8.42 -2.83 20.81
N PRO A 27 7.32 -3.56 20.55
CA PRO A 27 7.17 -4.42 19.39
C PRO A 27 7.46 -3.70 18.06
N LEU A 28 7.07 -2.43 17.92
CA LEU A 28 7.33 -1.63 16.71
C LEU A 28 8.82 -1.39 16.41
N LYS A 29 9.69 -1.54 17.42
CA LYS A 29 11.16 -1.51 17.25
C LYS A 29 11.74 -2.87 16.86
N THR A 30 10.92 -3.93 16.79
CA THR A 30 11.31 -5.23 16.23
C THR A 30 11.60 -5.07 14.74
N GLY A 31 12.60 -5.79 14.24
CA GLY A 31 12.98 -5.77 12.83
C GLY A 31 14.17 -6.67 12.57
N SER A 32 14.94 -6.38 11.53
CA SER A 32 16.19 -7.08 11.27
C SER A 32 17.24 -6.15 10.67
N ARG A 33 18.51 -6.52 10.82
CA ARG A 33 19.63 -5.90 10.09
C ARG A 33 20.17 -6.93 9.12
N GLY A 34 20.39 -6.55 7.87
CA GLY A 34 20.81 -7.52 6.87
C GLY A 34 20.95 -6.93 5.49
N PHE A 35 21.08 -7.81 4.51
CA PHE A 35 21.09 -7.51 3.10
C PHE A 35 20.34 -8.58 2.32
N GLY A 36 19.83 -8.18 1.17
CA GLY A 36 19.03 -9.03 0.31
C GLY A 36 19.01 -8.50 -1.11
N ILE A 37 18.22 -9.16 -1.95
CA ILE A 37 18.00 -8.77 -3.34
C ILE A 37 16.51 -8.59 -3.58
N CYS A 38 16.18 -7.57 -4.38
CA CYS A 38 14.85 -7.38 -4.94
C CYS A 38 14.79 -8.06 -6.30
N LEU A 39 13.71 -8.79 -6.57
CA LEU A 39 13.46 -9.42 -7.86
C LEU A 39 12.69 -8.47 -8.80
N SER A 40 12.75 -8.73 -10.10
CA SER A 40 11.93 -8.02 -11.08
C SER A 40 10.43 -8.36 -10.98
N GLU A 41 10.12 -9.51 -10.39
CA GLU A 41 8.77 -10.01 -10.14
C GLU A 41 8.37 -9.75 -8.68
N GLY A 42 7.07 -9.67 -8.39
CA GLY A 42 6.61 -9.29 -7.05
C GLY A 42 5.11 -9.27 -6.87
N ALA A 43 4.61 -8.32 -6.07
CA ALA A 43 3.20 -8.10 -5.83
C ALA A 43 2.70 -6.88 -6.61
N THR A 44 1.54 -7.03 -7.23
CA THR A 44 0.85 -5.97 -7.96
C THR A 44 -0.52 -5.77 -7.36
N ALA A 45 -0.84 -4.54 -6.95
CA ALA A 45 -2.15 -4.17 -6.46
C ALA A 45 -2.85 -3.19 -7.41
N GLU A 46 -4.15 -3.40 -7.59
CA GLU A 46 -5.06 -2.51 -8.29
C GLU A 46 -6.15 -2.04 -7.33
N VAL A 47 -6.35 -0.73 -7.24
CA VAL A 47 -7.30 -0.08 -6.33
C VAL A 47 -8.23 0.83 -7.11
N GLY A 48 -9.53 0.68 -6.90
CA GLY A 48 -10.55 1.51 -7.53
C GLY A 48 -11.81 1.64 -6.67
N ARG A 49 -12.80 2.36 -7.20
CA ARG A 49 -14.12 2.48 -6.58
C ARG A 49 -14.86 1.13 -6.61
N GLY A 50 -15.28 0.68 -5.44
CA GLY A 50 -16.19 -0.43 -5.19
C GLY A 50 -17.63 0.06 -4.98
N LYS A 51 -18.49 -0.85 -4.51
CA LYS A 51 -19.95 -0.65 -4.43
C LYS A 51 -20.44 -0.50 -2.98
N GLY A 52 -19.77 0.34 -2.20
CA GLY A 52 -20.14 0.62 -0.80
C GLY A 52 -19.77 -0.49 0.20
N ILE A 53 -19.07 -1.53 -0.24
CA ILE A 53 -18.41 -2.53 0.62
C ILE A 53 -16.97 -2.77 0.15
N LEU A 54 -16.05 -3.03 1.08
CA LEU A 54 -14.65 -3.32 0.78
C LEU A 54 -14.59 -4.68 0.06
N GLU A 55 -14.19 -4.65 -1.21
CA GLU A 55 -13.97 -5.84 -2.02
C GLU A 55 -12.48 -6.12 -2.10
N TYR A 56 -12.02 -7.23 -1.51
CA TYR A 56 -10.64 -7.67 -1.62
C TYR A 56 -10.52 -9.01 -2.35
N THR A 57 -9.62 -9.08 -3.33
CA THR A 57 -9.22 -10.33 -3.96
C THR A 57 -7.70 -10.47 -3.99
N LEU A 58 -7.22 -11.67 -3.69
CA LEU A 58 -5.81 -12.07 -3.75
C LEU A 58 -5.68 -13.26 -4.69
N ASN A 59 -4.89 -13.14 -5.75
CA ASN A 59 -4.73 -14.16 -6.80
C ASN A 59 -6.08 -14.67 -7.33
N GLY A 60 -7.02 -13.76 -7.55
CA GLY A 60 -8.37 -14.08 -8.04
C GLY A 60 -9.32 -14.72 -7.01
N ARG A 61 -8.86 -15.01 -5.80
CA ARG A 61 -9.69 -15.55 -4.70
C ARG A 61 -10.15 -14.43 -3.77
N ARG A 62 -11.28 -14.62 -3.09
CA ARG A 62 -11.75 -13.67 -2.07
C ARG A 62 -10.72 -13.60 -0.94
N GLY A 63 -10.20 -12.40 -0.69
CA GLY A 63 -9.30 -12.14 0.42
C GLY A 63 -10.04 -11.80 1.70
N ASP A 64 -9.29 -11.73 2.80
CA ASP A 64 -9.80 -11.34 4.11
C ASP A 64 -10.04 -9.82 4.17
N ARG A 65 -11.31 -9.46 4.36
CA ARG A 65 -11.76 -8.06 4.38
C ARG A 65 -11.46 -7.38 5.70
N GLU A 66 -11.46 -8.11 6.81
CA GLU A 66 -11.18 -7.56 8.14
C GLU A 66 -9.70 -7.22 8.23
N PHE A 67 -8.84 -8.15 7.80
CA PHE A 67 -7.41 -7.92 7.64
C PHE A 67 -7.13 -6.69 6.77
N LEU A 68 -7.66 -6.65 5.54
CA LEU A 68 -7.40 -5.51 4.67
C LEU A 68 -7.98 -4.21 5.24
N GLY A 69 -9.17 -4.26 5.86
CA GLY A 69 -9.80 -3.11 6.49
C GLY A 69 -8.94 -2.50 7.61
N GLY A 70 -8.37 -3.34 8.49
CA GLY A 70 -7.47 -2.90 9.55
C GLY A 70 -6.21 -2.23 8.99
N PHE A 71 -5.59 -2.83 7.98
CA PHE A 71 -4.43 -2.24 7.30
C PHE A 71 -4.75 -0.87 6.68
N ILE A 72 -5.87 -0.79 5.97
CA ILE A 72 -6.29 0.43 5.30
C ILE A 72 -6.54 1.57 6.29
N LYS A 73 -7.25 1.30 7.40
CA LYS A 73 -7.46 2.28 8.49
C LYS A 73 -6.14 2.80 9.06
N ARG A 74 -5.10 1.95 9.14
CA ARG A 74 -3.76 2.38 9.58
C ARG A 74 -3.11 3.33 8.58
N VAL A 75 -3.14 2.97 7.29
CA VAL A 75 -2.63 3.84 6.22
C VAL A 75 -3.35 5.19 6.25
N GLU A 76 -4.68 5.18 6.42
CA GLU A 76 -5.48 6.40 6.58
C GLU A 76 -5.07 7.27 7.75
N ALA A 77 -5.00 6.67 8.95
CA ALA A 77 -4.69 7.40 10.18
C ALA A 77 -3.34 8.12 10.06
N LYS A 78 -2.36 7.47 9.44
CA LYS A 78 -1.03 8.05 9.21
C LYS A 78 -0.98 9.07 8.07
N LEU A 79 -1.83 8.91 7.06
CA LEU A 79 -1.99 9.86 5.97
C LEU A 79 -2.94 11.02 6.31
N GLY A 80 -3.49 11.10 7.53
CA GLY A 80 -4.61 11.96 7.95
C GLY A 80 -4.55 13.48 7.71
N ARG A 81 -3.53 14.01 7.02
CA ARG A 81 -3.47 15.40 6.49
C ARG A 81 -3.39 15.49 4.97
N GLU A 82 -3.09 14.38 4.31
CA GLU A 82 -2.88 14.26 2.86
C GLU A 82 -4.16 13.84 2.13
N LEU A 83 -5.11 13.28 2.88
CA LEU A 83 -6.38 12.77 2.40
C LEU A 83 -7.38 13.90 2.03
N PRO A 84 -8.15 13.75 0.94
CA PRO A 84 -9.22 14.68 0.62
C PRO A 84 -10.35 14.64 1.67
N GLU A 85 -10.95 15.79 1.98
CA GLU A 85 -12.07 15.93 2.93
C GLU A 85 -13.28 15.05 2.55
N LYS A 86 -13.51 14.86 1.24
CA LYS A 86 -14.50 13.93 0.69
C LYS A 86 -13.81 12.65 0.23
N ASN A 87 -13.31 11.87 1.17
CA ASN A 87 -12.86 10.52 0.85
C ASN A 87 -14.07 9.65 0.48
N PRO A 88 -13.96 8.75 -0.51
CA PRO A 88 -15.06 7.86 -0.89
C PRO A 88 -15.47 6.86 0.20
N GLY A 89 -14.95 6.95 1.43
CA GLY A 89 -15.07 5.92 2.46
C GLY A 89 -14.28 4.69 2.02
N PHE A 90 -13.32 4.28 2.82
CA PHE A 90 -12.49 3.12 2.47
C PHE A 90 -13.27 1.81 2.48
N GLU A 91 -14.43 1.83 3.13
CA GLU A 91 -15.49 0.82 3.02
C GLU A 91 -16.04 0.68 1.60
N SER A 92 -15.75 1.59 0.67
CA SER A 92 -16.18 1.48 -0.72
C SER A 92 -15.06 1.12 -1.69
N LEU A 93 -13.89 0.66 -1.23
CA LEU A 93 -12.80 0.31 -2.15
C LEU A 93 -12.93 -1.08 -2.74
N LYS A 94 -12.41 -1.23 -3.97
CA LYS A 94 -12.16 -2.51 -4.61
C LYS A 94 -10.66 -2.68 -4.81
N VAL A 95 -10.10 -3.67 -4.14
CA VAL A 95 -8.68 -4.00 -4.13
C VAL A 95 -8.45 -5.38 -4.74
N ARG A 96 -7.60 -5.44 -5.75
CA ARG A 96 -7.16 -6.69 -6.39
C ARG A 96 -5.66 -6.80 -6.27
N THR A 97 -5.18 -7.89 -5.73
CA THR A 97 -3.74 -8.14 -5.61
C THR A 97 -3.38 -9.43 -6.31
N VAL A 98 -2.30 -9.40 -7.08
CA VAL A 98 -1.70 -10.56 -7.74
C VAL A 98 -0.26 -10.68 -7.28
N LEU A 99 0.12 -11.87 -6.85
CA LEU A 99 1.47 -12.23 -6.42
C LEU A 99 2.13 -13.10 -7.48
N SER A 100 3.38 -12.79 -7.79
CA SER A 100 4.19 -13.58 -8.72
C SER A 100 4.79 -14.82 -8.06
N PHE A 101 4.84 -14.83 -6.72
CA PHE A 101 5.34 -15.93 -5.91
C PHE A 101 4.34 -16.35 -4.83
N PRO A 102 4.37 -17.60 -4.37
CA PRO A 102 3.55 -18.07 -3.25
C PRO A 102 3.88 -17.35 -1.94
N LEU A 103 2.86 -17.18 -1.09
CA LEU A 103 3.03 -16.73 0.29
C LEU A 103 3.85 -17.74 1.10
N SER A 104 4.56 -17.22 2.10
CA SER A 104 5.33 -18.03 3.08
C SER A 104 6.46 -18.90 2.49
N GLN A 105 7.00 -18.53 1.32
CA GLN A 105 8.15 -19.21 0.70
C GLN A 105 9.43 -18.37 0.72
N GLY A 106 9.52 -17.37 1.61
CA GLY A 106 10.74 -16.55 1.78
C GLY A 106 10.92 -15.40 0.78
N TYR A 107 9.95 -15.12 -0.09
CA TYR A 107 9.98 -14.02 -1.08
C TYR A 107 9.49 -12.66 -0.55
N GLY A 108 9.18 -12.55 0.74
CA GLY A 108 8.66 -11.29 1.32
C GLY A 108 7.27 -10.88 0.80
N MET A 109 6.48 -11.80 0.26
CA MET A 109 5.23 -11.47 -0.44
C MET A 109 4.15 -10.81 0.42
N SER A 110 4.16 -11.01 1.74
CA SER A 110 3.27 -10.29 2.66
C SER A 110 3.58 -8.78 2.65
N ALA A 111 4.82 -8.41 2.98
CA ALA A 111 5.31 -7.04 2.94
C ALA A 111 5.13 -6.39 1.56
N SER A 112 5.54 -7.08 0.48
CA SER A 112 5.39 -6.56 -0.88
C SER A 112 3.93 -6.34 -1.25
N SER A 113 3.03 -7.26 -0.89
CA SER A 113 1.59 -7.12 -1.11
C SER A 113 1.05 -5.88 -0.42
N LEU A 114 1.27 -5.75 0.89
CA LEU A 114 0.79 -4.60 1.66
C LEU A 114 1.37 -3.28 1.15
N LEU A 115 2.66 -3.24 0.80
CA LEU A 115 3.28 -2.03 0.24
C LEU A 115 2.67 -1.65 -1.12
N SER A 116 2.46 -2.63 -2.01
CA SER A 116 1.81 -2.38 -3.30
C SER A 116 0.38 -1.85 -3.12
N ILE A 117 -0.37 -2.39 -2.16
CA ILE A 117 -1.71 -1.92 -1.81
C ILE A 117 -1.65 -0.48 -1.28
N ALA A 118 -0.77 -0.18 -0.34
CA ALA A 118 -0.63 1.15 0.25
C ALA A 118 -0.29 2.22 -0.81
N LEU A 119 0.61 1.88 -1.73
CA LEU A 119 0.98 2.73 -2.87
C LEU A 119 -0.20 2.95 -3.82
N ALA A 120 -0.94 1.89 -4.17
CA ALA A 120 -2.12 2.00 -5.03
C ALA A 120 -3.25 2.80 -4.36
N ILE A 121 -3.45 2.65 -3.05
CA ILE A 121 -4.38 3.46 -2.27
C ILE A 121 -3.98 4.93 -2.33
N TYR A 122 -2.72 5.26 -2.03
CA TYR A 122 -2.24 6.64 -2.10
C TYR A 122 -2.45 7.24 -3.50
N ALA A 123 -2.09 6.50 -4.55
CA ALA A 123 -2.30 6.88 -5.94
C ALA A 123 -3.78 7.14 -6.25
N PHE A 124 -4.66 6.26 -5.78
CA PHE A 124 -6.10 6.40 -5.93
C PHE A 124 -6.61 7.69 -5.27
N LEU A 125 -6.18 7.97 -4.04
CA LEU A 125 -6.63 9.13 -3.27
C LEU A 125 -6.16 10.45 -3.87
N GLU A 126 -4.91 10.53 -4.30
CA GLU A 126 -4.39 11.73 -5.01
C GLU A 126 -5.15 11.95 -6.31
N ARG A 127 -5.47 10.89 -7.05
CA ARG A 127 -6.31 10.99 -8.25
C ARG A 127 -7.71 11.51 -7.93
N GLU A 128 -8.38 10.97 -6.91
CA GLU A 128 -9.73 11.41 -6.52
C GLU A 128 -9.73 12.86 -6.03
N LYS A 129 -8.68 13.28 -5.31
CA LYS A 129 -8.46 14.67 -4.92
C LYS A 129 -8.36 15.57 -6.15
N ILE A 130 -7.52 15.22 -7.13
CA ILE A 130 -7.37 15.97 -8.38
C ILE A 130 -8.69 16.09 -9.13
N LEU A 131 -9.44 14.99 -9.27
CA LEU A 131 -10.74 15.00 -9.92
C LEU A 131 -11.74 15.91 -9.19
N SER A 132 -11.73 15.91 -7.86
CA SER A 132 -12.60 16.78 -7.04
C SER A 132 -12.26 18.27 -7.16
N MET A 133 -11.01 18.61 -7.49
CA MET A 133 -10.57 19.99 -7.74
C MET A 133 -10.97 20.51 -9.13
N GLY A 134 -11.54 19.67 -9.99
CA GLY A 134 -12.12 20.05 -11.28
C GLY A 134 -11.08 20.34 -12.37
N SER A 135 -10.84 19.35 -13.25
CA SER A 135 -10.36 19.44 -14.66
C SER A 135 -9.18 20.37 -15.06
N LYS A 136 -8.52 21.09 -14.14
CA LYS A 136 -7.33 21.90 -14.46
C LYS A 136 -6.03 21.09 -14.54
N VAL A 137 -6.04 19.84 -14.06
CA VAL A 137 -4.92 18.91 -14.19
C VAL A 137 -5.29 17.87 -15.23
N ASP A 138 -4.58 17.92 -16.35
CA ASP A 138 -4.76 17.01 -17.46
C ASP A 138 -4.48 15.56 -17.01
N SER A 139 -5.50 14.70 -17.06
CA SER A 139 -5.45 13.33 -16.55
C SER A 139 -4.37 12.47 -17.23
N LEU A 140 -3.98 12.80 -18.46
CA LEU A 140 -2.88 12.17 -19.21
C LEU A 140 -1.52 12.51 -18.60
N LYS A 141 -1.27 13.80 -18.29
CA LYS A 141 -0.03 14.24 -17.64
C LYS A 141 0.15 13.60 -16.26
N PHE A 142 -0.93 13.34 -15.53
CA PHE A 142 -0.84 12.64 -14.24
C PHE A 142 -0.44 11.17 -14.40
N GLN A 143 -1.02 10.45 -15.37
CA GLN A 143 -0.64 9.06 -15.61
C GLN A 143 0.79 8.92 -16.11
N GLU A 144 1.27 9.85 -16.94
CA GLU A 144 2.68 9.94 -17.34
C GLU A 144 3.59 10.24 -16.13
N ARG A 145 3.22 11.19 -15.26
CA ARG A 145 3.96 11.51 -14.02
C ARG A 145 4.04 10.35 -13.02
N MET A 146 2.98 9.55 -12.92
CA MET A 146 2.98 8.35 -12.08
C MET A 146 3.82 7.22 -12.71
N ARG A 147 3.94 7.19 -14.04
CA ARG A 147 4.80 6.25 -14.79
C ARG A 147 6.28 6.62 -14.74
N GLU A 148 6.62 7.91 -14.68
CA GLU A 148 8.00 8.40 -14.64
C GLU A 148 8.70 8.14 -13.28
N GLY A 149 7.96 7.65 -12.29
CA GLY A 149 8.50 7.22 -11.01
C GLY A 149 8.66 8.36 -10.01
N PHE A 150 7.98 8.23 -8.87
CA PHE A 150 8.25 8.83 -7.55
C PHE A 150 8.84 10.25 -7.45
N PHE A 151 8.55 11.16 -8.39
CA PHE A 151 8.88 12.59 -8.23
C PHE A 151 7.72 13.46 -8.73
N SER A 152 7.17 14.28 -7.83
CA SER A 152 6.32 15.41 -8.20
C SER A 152 7.01 16.71 -7.73
N PRO A 153 7.78 17.38 -8.61
CA PRO A 153 8.39 18.67 -8.31
C PRO A 153 7.36 19.79 -8.06
N GLU A 154 6.09 19.56 -8.44
CA GLU A 154 5.06 20.61 -8.53
C GLU A 154 4.11 20.65 -7.33
N THR A 155 4.09 19.62 -6.46
CA THR A 155 3.24 19.59 -5.26
C THR A 155 3.94 20.11 -4.00
N GLY A 156 5.27 20.31 -4.04
CA GLY A 156 6.07 20.70 -2.87
C GLY A 156 6.06 19.69 -1.71
N LYS A 157 5.48 18.49 -1.92
CA LYS A 157 5.43 17.43 -0.91
C LYS A 157 6.66 16.55 -1.02
N ASP A 158 7.32 16.31 0.10
CA ASP A 158 8.41 15.35 0.19
C ASP A 158 7.88 13.92 -0.02
N VAL A 159 8.04 13.41 -1.24
CA VAL A 159 7.62 12.05 -1.62
C VAL A 159 8.34 11.00 -0.77
N SER A 160 9.55 11.30 -0.26
CA SER A 160 10.28 10.42 0.64
C SER A 160 9.56 10.29 1.98
N LYS A 161 8.90 11.37 2.45
CA LYS A 161 8.07 11.34 3.65
C LYS A 161 6.84 10.46 3.48
N ILE A 162 6.14 10.58 2.34
CA ILE A 162 4.98 9.72 2.05
C ILE A 162 5.40 8.26 1.95
N PHE A 163 6.44 7.97 1.17
CA PHE A 163 6.93 6.61 1.03
C PHE A 163 7.33 6.02 2.39
N ARG A 164 8.02 6.80 3.23
CA ARG A 164 8.35 6.40 4.60
C ARG A 164 7.11 6.09 5.43
N ILE A 165 6.07 6.94 5.38
CA ILE A 165 4.80 6.69 6.07
C ILE A 165 4.18 5.36 5.63
N LEU A 166 4.16 5.07 4.32
CA LEU A 166 3.59 3.83 3.79
C LEU A 166 4.41 2.61 4.23
N VAL A 167 5.74 2.68 4.16
CA VAL A 167 6.64 1.61 4.65
C VAL A 167 6.48 1.37 6.15
N GLU A 168 6.42 2.44 6.95
CA GLU A 168 6.16 2.34 8.39
C GLU A 168 4.77 1.77 8.69
N SER A 169 3.77 2.05 7.85
CA SER A 169 2.42 1.47 8.00
C SER A 169 2.43 -0.03 7.76
N VAL A 170 3.18 -0.50 6.75
CA VAL A 170 3.37 -1.94 6.48
C VAL A 170 4.10 -2.61 7.63
N HIS A 171 5.23 -2.03 8.05
CA HIS A 171 6.06 -2.56 9.13
C HIS A 171 5.27 -2.74 10.42
N GLU A 172 4.60 -1.68 10.88
CA GLU A 172 3.83 -1.76 12.11
C GLU A 172 2.69 -2.78 12.02
N TYR A 173 2.00 -2.84 10.88
CA TYR A 173 0.91 -3.78 10.70
C TYR A 173 1.39 -5.24 10.71
N GLU A 174 2.50 -5.54 10.03
CA GLU A 174 3.09 -6.89 10.05
C GLU A 174 3.58 -7.27 11.46
N VAL A 175 4.21 -6.32 12.17
CA VAL A 175 4.63 -6.54 13.56
C VAL A 175 3.41 -6.82 14.45
N GLU A 176 2.39 -5.97 14.44
CA GLU A 176 1.21 -6.18 15.28
C GLU A 176 0.53 -7.51 15.02
N MET A 177 0.44 -7.94 13.76
CA MET A 177 -0.11 -9.26 13.40
C MET A 177 0.77 -10.40 13.93
N LEU A 178 2.10 -10.29 13.86
CA LEU A 178 3.02 -11.27 14.41
C LEU A 178 2.92 -11.40 15.94
N TRP A 179 2.70 -10.28 16.62
CA TRP A 179 2.63 -10.21 18.08
C TRP A 179 1.21 -10.36 18.64
N GLY A 180 0.19 -10.46 17.78
CA GLY A 180 -1.21 -10.51 18.21
C GLY A 180 -1.70 -9.22 18.87
N LEU A 181 -1.10 -8.07 18.51
CA LEU A 181 -1.41 -6.75 19.05
C LEU A 181 -2.47 -6.00 18.24
N GLY A 182 -2.91 -6.57 17.11
CA GLY A 182 -3.97 -5.96 16.31
C GLY A 182 -5.30 -6.01 17.06
N ASP A 183 -5.96 -4.85 17.18
CA ASP A 183 -7.38 -4.82 17.52
C ASP A 183 -8.14 -5.60 16.43
N VAL A 184 -8.68 -6.76 16.80
CA VAL A 184 -9.71 -7.47 16.02
C VAL A 184 -11.05 -6.80 16.30
#